data_AF-A0A2U2YY74-F1
#
_entry.id   AF-A0A2U2YY74-F1
#
_cell.length_a   1.000
_cell.length_b   1.000
_cell.length_c   1.000
_cell.angle_alpha   90.00
_cell.angle_beta   90.00
_cell.angle_gamma   90.00
#
_symmetry.space_group_name_H-M   'P 1'
#
loop_
_entity.id
_entity.type
_entity.pdbx_description
1 polymer ?
#
loop_
_entity_poly.entity_id
_entity_poly.type
_entity_poly.pdbx_seq_one_letter_code
_entity_poly.pdbx_strand_id
1 'polypeptide(L)' 'MTSEDNDLEAAAAALREAQAAVHAARRQLTAAVVAAYQAGQSAARIAERTGTSIIEIRNLLAAAQTSRRTSR' A
#
# COMPACT_ATOMS: atom_id res chain seq x y z
N MET A 1 36.07 10.17 -13.55
CA MET A 1 34.77 9.51 -13.37
C MET A 1 34.64 8.51 -14.48
N THR A 2 34.91 7.24 -14.18
CA THR A 2 34.85 6.11 -15.12
C THR A 2 33.39 5.73 -15.36
N SER A 3 33.08 5.13 -16.50
CA SER A 3 31.70 4.73 -16.85
C SER A 3 31.06 3.81 -15.81
N GLU A 4 31.86 3.01 -15.09
CA GLU A 4 31.40 2.09 -14.05
C GLU A 4 30.85 2.81 -12.80
N ASP A 5 31.42 3.95 -12.41
CA ASP A 5 30.90 4.78 -11.30
C ASP A 5 29.52 5.36 -11.66
N ASN A 6 29.34 5.75 -12.93
CA ASN A 6 28.07 6.26 -13.44
C ASN A 6 26.99 5.15 -13.45
N ASP A 7 27.36 3.89 -13.71
CA ASP A 7 26.42 2.76 -13.73
C ASP A 7 25.91 2.41 -12.32
N LEU A 8 26.78 2.49 -11.31
CA LEU A 8 26.39 2.26 -9.91
C LEU A 8 25.44 3.36 -9.41
N GLU A 9 25.75 4.63 -9.69
CA GLU A 9 24.90 5.77 -9.32
C GLU A 9 23.54 5.71 -10.02
N ALA A 10 23.52 5.35 -11.31
CA ALA A 10 22.31 5.15 -12.08
C ALA A 10 21.45 4.00 -11.54
N ALA A 11 22.06 2.84 -11.22
CA ALA A 11 21.35 1.71 -10.61
C ALA A 11 20.76 2.07 -9.24
N ALA A 12 21.51 2.81 -8.42
CA ALA A 12 21.03 3.27 -7.12
C ALA A 12 19.88 4.30 -7.26
N ALA A 13 19.92 5.17 -8.27
CA ALA A 13 18.84 6.10 -8.57
C ALA A 13 17.57 5.35 -9.01
N ALA A 14 17.69 4.40 -9.93
CA ALA A 14 16.57 3.57 -10.40
C ALA A 14 15.91 2.81 -9.24
N LEU A 15 16.69 2.26 -8.30
CA LEU A 15 16.15 1.61 -7.11
C LEU A 15 15.34 2.57 -6.23
N ARG A 16 15.86 3.79 -5.98
CA ARG A 16 15.16 4.80 -5.18
C ARG A 16 13.85 5.22 -5.83
N GLU A 17 13.83 5.39 -7.15
CA GLU A 17 12.62 5.72 -7.90
C GLU A 17 11.58 4.59 -7.83
N ALA A 18 12.01 3.34 -8.04
CA ALA A 18 11.14 2.19 -7.92
C ALA A 18 10.55 2.06 -6.49
N GLN A 19 11.37 2.29 -5.46
CA GLN A 19 10.90 2.32 -4.07
C GLN A 19 9.88 3.43 -3.86
N ALA A 20 10.13 4.64 -4.35
CA ALA A 20 9.19 5.75 -4.26
C ALA A 20 7.83 5.42 -4.92
N ALA A 21 7.85 4.79 -6.10
CA ALA A 21 6.66 4.32 -6.80
C ALA A 21 5.90 3.26 -5.99
N VAL A 22 6.59 2.27 -5.42
CA VAL A 22 5.99 1.26 -4.54
C VAL A 22 5.36 1.90 -3.29
N HIS A 23 6.04 2.86 -2.66
CA HIS A 23 5.49 3.58 -1.52
C HIS A 23 4.23 4.38 -1.88
N ALA A 24 4.20 5.01 -3.06
CA ALA A 24 3.02 5.71 -3.54
C ALA A 24 1.84 4.75 -3.78
N ALA A 25 2.08 3.64 -4.47
CA ALA A 25 1.07 2.61 -4.72
C ALA A 25 0.52 2.01 -3.41
N ARG A 26 1.38 1.75 -2.42
CA ARG A 26 0.94 1.28 -1.09
C ARG A 26 0.03 2.29 -0.38
N ARG A 27 0.33 3.59 -0.44
CA ARG A 27 -0.54 4.63 0.14
C ARG A 27 -1.91 4.68 -0.55
N GLN A 28 -1.94 4.56 -1.88
CA GLN A 28 -3.18 4.52 -2.64
C GLN A 28 -4.02 3.29 -2.28
N LEU A 29 -3.39 2.11 -2.19
CA LEU A 29 -4.06 0.88 -1.76
C LEU A 29 -4.64 1.03 -0.34
N THR A 30 -3.86 1.58 0.61
CA THR A 30 -4.34 1.83 1.96
C THR A 30 -5.58 2.72 1.99
N ALA A 31 -5.57 3.83 1.25
CA ALA A 31 -6.72 4.72 1.16
C ALA A 31 -7.96 4.02 0.59
N ALA A 32 -7.79 3.21 -0.46
CA ALA A 32 -8.89 2.45 -1.07
C ALA A 32 -9.46 1.38 -0.11
N VAL A 33 -8.61 0.65 0.62
CA VAL A 33 -9.02 -0.33 1.61
C VAL A 33 -9.80 0.33 2.75
N VAL A 34 -9.31 1.46 3.27
CA VAL A 34 -9.98 2.23 4.32
C VAL A 34 -11.35 2.72 3.85
N ALA A 35 -11.45 3.28 2.64
CA ALA A 35 -12.71 3.75 2.08
C ALA A 35 -13.73 2.61 1.92
N ALA A 36 -13.30 1.47 1.38
CA ALA A 36 -14.15 0.28 1.23
C ALA A 36 -14.66 -0.24 2.59
N TYR A 37 -13.79 -0.27 3.60
CA TYR A 37 -14.15 -0.70 4.95
C TYR A 37 -15.13 0.26 5.63
N GLN A 38 -14.93 1.57 5.47
CA GLN A 38 -15.85 2.59 5.98
C GLN A 38 -17.21 2.58 5.26
N ALA A 39 -17.24 2.18 3.99
CA ALA A 39 -18.47 1.95 3.23
C ALA A 39 -19.21 0.65 3.62
N GLY A 40 -18.74 -0.07 4.66
CA GLY A 40 -19.40 -1.24 5.22
C GLY A 40 -18.93 -2.59 4.67
N GLN A 41 -17.92 -2.61 3.78
CA GLN A 41 -17.37 -3.89 3.34
C GLN A 41 -16.61 -4.60 4.46
N SER A 42 -16.71 -5.93 4.52
CA SER A 42 -15.95 -6.74 5.46
C SER A 42 -14.48 -6.85 5.02
N ALA A 43 -13.56 -7.02 5.98
CA ALA A 43 -12.14 -7.24 5.68
C ALA A 43 -11.91 -8.48 4.81
N ALA A 44 -12.74 -9.54 4.98
CA ALA A 44 -12.70 -10.73 4.15
C ALA A 44 -13.05 -10.43 2.69
N ARG A 45 -14.14 -9.67 2.45
CA ARG A 45 -14.54 -9.29 1.09
C ARG A 45 -13.53 -8.37 0.41
N ILE A 46 -12.88 -7.49 1.17
CA ILE A 46 -11.81 -6.64 0.63
C ILE A 46 -10.62 -7.51 0.20
N ALA A 47 -10.18 -8.41 1.08
CA ALA A 47 -9.07 -9.34 0.83
C ALA A 47 -9.29 -10.18 -0.45
N GLU A 48 -10.49 -10.75 -0.63
CA GLU A 48 -10.87 -11.48 -1.84
C GLU A 48 -10.75 -10.62 -3.11
N ARG A 49 -11.23 -9.36 -3.06
CA ARG A 49 -11.21 -8.46 -4.21
C ARG A 49 -9.81 -7.99 -4.59
N THR A 50 -8.92 -7.87 -3.62
CA THR A 50 -7.55 -7.37 -3.81
C THR A 50 -6.52 -8.49 -3.98
N GLY A 51 -6.92 -9.76 -3.83
CA GLY A 51 -5.99 -10.90 -3.87
C GLY A 51 -4.97 -10.90 -2.73
N THR A 52 -5.23 -10.16 -1.65
CA THR A 52 -4.37 -10.09 -0.46
C THR A 52 -4.94 -10.93 0.67
N SER A 53 -4.11 -11.25 1.66
CA SER A 53 -4.57 -12.02 2.82
C SER A 53 -5.49 -11.17 3.71
N ILE A 54 -6.45 -11.83 4.36
CA ILE A 54 -7.32 -11.16 5.34
C ILE A 54 -6.52 -10.58 6.53
N ILE A 55 -5.39 -11.20 6.88
CA ILE A 55 -4.50 -10.73 7.93
C ILE A 55 -3.87 -9.40 7.52
N GLU A 56 -3.39 -9.30 6.29
CA GLU A 56 -2.79 -8.09 5.75
C GLU A 56 -3.78 -6.92 5.71
N ILE A 57 -5.02 -7.17 5.27
CA ILE A 57 -6.08 -6.15 5.30
C ILE A 57 -6.36 -5.67 6.73
N ARG A 58 -6.43 -6.58 7.71
CA ARG A 58 -6.63 -6.21 9.13
C ARG A 58 -5.46 -5.38 9.67
N ASN A 59 -4.23 -5.78 9.38
CA ASN A 59 -3.04 -5.05 9.81
C ASN A 59 -3.00 -3.64 9.22
N LEU A 60 -3.36 -3.50 7.94
CA LEU A 60 -3.45 -2.21 7.27
C LEU A 60 -4.52 -1.31 7.91
N LEU A 61 -5.72 -1.85 8.18
CA LEU A 61 -6.79 -1.10 8.85
C LEU A 61 -6.40 -0.68 10.27
N ALA A 62 -5.69 -1.54 11.01
CA ALA A 62 -5.17 -1.24 12.34
C ALA A 62 -4.12 -0.12 12.30
N ALA A 63 -3.17 -0.19 11.36
CA ALA A 63 -2.16 0.85 11.17
C ALA A 63 -2.78 2.20 10.76
N ALA A 64 -3.88 2.17 10.00
CA ALA A 64 -4.64 3.35 9.62
C ALA A 64 -5.58 3.88 10.72
N GLN A 65 -5.58 3.28 11.92
CA GLN A 65 -6.44 3.64 13.07
C GLN A 65 -7.92 3.81 12.70
N THR A 66 -8.40 3.03 11.72
CA THR A 66 -9.74 3.21 11.17
C THR A 66 -10.77 2.38 11.93
N SER A 67 -11.73 3.05 12.57
CA SER A 67 -12.95 2.41 13.07
C SER A 67 -14.02 2.39 11.97
N ARG A 68 -14.90 1.36 11.96
CA ARG A 68 -16.08 1.38 11.07
C ARG A 68 -16.93 2.57 11.48
N ARG A 69 -17.30 3.41 10.51
CA ARG A 69 -18.27 4.46 10.74
C ARG A 69 -19.63 3.77 10.93
N THR A 70 -20.02 3.57 12.19
CA THR A 70 -21.37 3.13 12.54
C THR A 70 -22.32 4.27 12.16
N SER A 71 -23.02 4.13 11.05
CA SER A 71 -24.12 5.01 10.72
C SER A 71 -25.20 4.79 11.79
N ARG A 72 -25.53 5.85 12.53
CA ARG A 72 -26.67 5.91 13.44
C ARG A 72 -27.87 6.46 12.69
#